data_AF-A0A3P1YDL9-F1
#
_entry.id   AF-A0A3P1YDL9-F1
#
_cell.length_a   1.000
_cell.length_b   1.000
_cell.length_c   1.000
_cell.angle_alpha   90.00
_cell.angle_beta   90.00
_cell.angle_gamma   90.00
#
_symmetry.space_group_name_H-M   'P 1'
#
loop_
_entity.id
_entity.type
_entity.pdbx_description
1 polymer ?
#
loop_
_entity_poly.entity_id
_entity_poly.type
_entity_poly.pdbx_seq_one_letter_code
_entity_poly.pdbx_strand_id
1 'polypeptide(L)'
;MRLDRSDFSCLRDSLHKVNRPCTMEQMIEVARRLREQHRFAGYIHLKTIPGCSDALLAEAGRYADRLSVNIELPTEAGLAELAPEKTHAGIHEAMGAVKWRIDEAREARSPKVRAMAGRPAGVRAPRFAPGGQSTQMIVGADAANDAQILRTSARLYGDYHLRRVYYSAFSPIPDASRRLPAKAPPLLREHRLYQADWLLRFYQYEVEEIADARSDGMLDLDIDPKLAWALRHPERFPVDLNRAPKEMLLRVPGLGVRNVQRIIASRRSGALRLADIARLRAPMKKMLPFILLPDHHPQRQLDDPAALRQWLTPKPRQGDLFA
;
A
#
# COMPACT_ATOMS: atom_id res chain seq x y z
N MET A 1 -0.39 -14.69 4.80
CA MET A 1 -1.67 -14.80 4.08
C MET A 1 -1.32 -14.97 2.61
N ARG A 2 -1.17 -16.22 2.15
CA ARG A 2 -1.03 -16.52 0.72
C ARG A 2 -2.41 -16.28 0.10
N LEU A 3 -2.48 -15.40 -0.88
CA LEU A 3 -3.71 -15.14 -1.64
C LEU A 3 -4.02 -16.38 -2.48
N ASP A 4 -5.26 -16.84 -2.39
CA ASP A 4 -5.78 -18.07 -2.99
C ASP A 4 -6.05 -17.88 -4.49
N ARG A 5 -6.16 -18.99 -5.22
CA ARG A 5 -6.42 -19.11 -6.67
C ARG A 5 -7.63 -18.31 -7.19
N SER A 6 -8.48 -17.78 -6.31
CA SER A 6 -9.63 -16.94 -6.66
C SER A 6 -9.27 -15.57 -7.24
N ASP A 7 -8.09 -15.01 -6.92
CA ASP A 7 -7.73 -13.67 -7.40
C ASP A 7 -7.39 -13.63 -8.90
N PHE A 8 -7.04 -14.80 -9.47
CA PHE A 8 -6.77 -14.96 -10.90
C PHE A 8 -8.02 -15.20 -11.75
N SER A 9 -9.22 -15.31 -11.13
CA SER A 9 -10.47 -15.44 -11.89
C SER A 9 -10.80 -14.16 -12.67
N CYS A 10 -10.26 -13.00 -12.28
CA CYS A 10 -10.72 -11.73 -12.87
C CYS A 10 -10.30 -11.53 -14.33
N LEU A 11 -9.26 -12.24 -14.82
CA LEU A 11 -8.92 -12.32 -16.25
C LEU A 11 -9.65 -13.45 -16.99
N ARG A 12 -10.27 -14.38 -16.24
CA ARG A 12 -11.02 -15.53 -16.75
C ARG A 12 -12.53 -15.26 -16.84
N ASP A 13 -13.06 -14.40 -15.98
CA ASP A 13 -14.47 -14.01 -15.92
C ASP A 13 -14.94 -13.21 -17.15
N SER A 14 -14.02 -12.81 -18.03
CA SER A 14 -14.34 -12.21 -19.33
C SER A 14 -14.94 -13.20 -20.35
N LEU A 15 -14.98 -14.51 -20.04
CA LEU A 15 -15.46 -15.55 -20.97
C LEU A 15 -16.68 -16.36 -20.48
N HIS A 16 -17.25 -16.09 -19.31
CA HIS A 16 -18.54 -16.67 -18.89
C HIS A 16 -19.49 -15.53 -18.52
N LYS A 17 -20.69 -15.50 -19.14
CA LYS A 17 -21.78 -14.56 -18.80
C LYS A 17 -22.32 -14.87 -17.39
N VAL A 18 -21.53 -14.61 -16.36
CA VAL A 18 -22.01 -14.52 -14.99
C VAL A 18 -22.77 -13.19 -14.89
N ASN A 19 -24.04 -13.26 -14.53
CA ASN A 19 -24.89 -12.07 -14.43
C ASN A 19 -24.43 -11.23 -13.22
N ARG A 20 -23.59 -10.21 -13.48
CA ARG A 20 -22.89 -9.40 -12.47
C ARG A 20 -23.77 -8.88 -11.32
N PRO A 21 -25.03 -8.43 -11.55
CA PRO A 21 -25.93 -8.03 -10.46
C PRO A 21 -26.26 -9.18 -9.49
N CYS A 22 -26.53 -10.38 -10.02
CA CYS A 22 -26.86 -11.56 -9.22
C CYS A 22 -25.72 -11.96 -8.29
N THR A 23 -24.47 -11.85 -8.75
CA THR A 23 -23.30 -12.17 -7.90
C THR A 23 -23.12 -11.16 -6.77
N MET A 24 -23.32 -9.86 -7.02
CA MET A 24 -23.20 -8.85 -5.97
C MET A 24 -24.30 -9.01 -4.91
N GLU A 25 -25.54 -9.24 -5.35
CA GLU A 25 -26.68 -9.52 -4.46
C GLU A 25 -26.41 -10.72 -3.54
N GLN A 26 -25.87 -11.82 -4.09
CA GLN A 26 -25.51 -13.00 -3.30
C GLN A 26 -24.41 -12.69 -2.26
N MET A 27 -23.38 -11.95 -2.64
CA MET A 27 -22.32 -11.55 -1.69
C MET A 27 -22.85 -10.66 -0.56
N ILE A 28 -23.74 -9.71 -0.90
CA ILE A 28 -24.40 -8.83 0.08
C ILE A 28 -25.28 -9.64 1.01
N GLU A 29 -26.07 -10.58 0.48
CA GLU A 29 -26.94 -11.43 1.29
C GLU A 29 -26.14 -12.28 2.28
N VAL A 30 -25.00 -12.83 1.86
CA VAL A 30 -24.09 -13.53 2.78
C VAL A 30 -23.59 -12.58 3.88
N ALA A 31 -23.13 -11.38 3.52
CA ALA A 31 -22.67 -10.40 4.50
C ALA A 31 -23.78 -9.99 5.48
N ARG A 32 -25.01 -9.80 4.99
CA ARG A 32 -26.18 -9.50 5.80
C ARG A 32 -26.48 -10.63 6.78
N ARG A 33 -26.56 -11.88 6.32
CA ARG A 33 -26.80 -13.05 7.21
C ARG A 33 -25.72 -13.18 8.27
N LEU A 34 -24.45 -12.99 7.89
CA LEU A 34 -23.34 -13.00 8.85
C LEU A 34 -23.54 -11.95 9.95
N ARG A 35 -23.95 -10.73 9.60
CA ARG A 35 -24.18 -9.64 10.57
C ARG A 35 -25.43 -9.84 11.41
N GLU A 36 -26.56 -10.11 10.78
CA GLU A 36 -27.88 -10.06 11.41
C GLU A 36 -28.29 -11.39 12.06
N GLN A 37 -28.00 -12.51 11.40
CA GLN A 37 -28.43 -13.84 11.85
C GLN A 37 -27.35 -14.52 12.69
N HIS A 38 -26.11 -14.54 12.18
CA HIS A 38 -24.99 -15.21 12.86
C HIS A 38 -24.24 -14.32 13.84
N ARG A 39 -24.59 -13.02 13.92
CA ARG A 39 -23.96 -12.03 14.82
C ARG A 39 -22.44 -11.99 14.71
N PHE A 40 -21.91 -12.25 13.53
CA PHE A 40 -20.47 -12.22 13.27
C PHE A 40 -19.96 -10.79 13.45
N ALA A 41 -19.13 -10.57 14.47
CA ALA A 41 -18.51 -9.28 14.79
C ALA A 41 -17.11 -9.12 14.19
N GLY A 42 -16.62 -10.13 13.46
CA GLY A 42 -15.32 -10.09 12.79
C GLY A 42 -15.30 -9.22 11.55
N TYR A 43 -14.16 -9.20 10.87
CA TYR A 43 -13.91 -8.33 9.73
C TYR A 43 -14.50 -8.88 8.42
N ILE A 44 -15.31 -8.08 7.71
CA ILE A 44 -15.86 -8.41 6.38
C ILE A 44 -15.31 -7.44 5.33
N HIS A 45 -14.66 -7.98 4.29
CA HIS A 45 -14.20 -7.24 3.13
C HIS A 45 -14.98 -7.70 1.89
N LEU A 46 -15.68 -6.80 1.22
CA LEU A 46 -16.42 -7.11 -0.01
C LEU A 46 -15.77 -6.45 -1.22
N LYS A 47 -15.65 -7.21 -2.30
CA LYS A 47 -15.26 -6.70 -3.61
C LYS A 47 -16.51 -6.19 -4.32
N THR A 48 -16.53 -4.91 -4.65
CA THR A 48 -17.61 -4.29 -5.41
C THR A 48 -17.36 -4.45 -6.90
N ILE A 49 -18.40 -4.80 -7.64
CA ILE A 49 -18.33 -4.92 -9.09
C ILE A 49 -18.64 -3.55 -9.71
N PRO A 50 -17.76 -2.98 -10.56
CA PRO A 50 -18.05 -1.73 -11.27
C PRO A 50 -19.37 -1.82 -12.05
N GLY A 51 -20.14 -0.73 -12.04
CA GLY A 51 -21.47 -0.68 -12.66
C GLY A 51 -22.61 -1.28 -11.81
N CYS A 52 -22.37 -1.59 -10.54
CA CYS A 52 -23.46 -1.95 -9.61
C CYS A 52 -24.36 -0.74 -9.30
N SER A 53 -25.64 -0.99 -9.03
CA SER A 53 -26.57 0.08 -8.66
C SER A 53 -26.18 0.74 -7.33
N ASP A 54 -26.58 2.00 -7.18
CA ASP A 54 -26.38 2.77 -5.96
C ASP A 54 -27.01 2.11 -4.72
N ALA A 55 -28.11 1.38 -4.90
CA ALA A 55 -28.78 0.62 -3.84
C ALA A 55 -27.92 -0.56 -3.36
N LEU A 56 -27.38 -1.36 -4.30
CA LEU A 56 -26.50 -2.48 -3.95
C LEU A 56 -25.22 -1.99 -3.27
N LEU A 57 -24.67 -0.86 -3.72
CA LEU A 57 -23.50 -0.27 -3.08
C LEU A 57 -23.79 0.18 -1.64
N ALA A 58 -24.96 0.78 -1.41
CA ALA A 58 -25.44 1.18 -0.09
C ALA A 58 -25.56 -0.03 0.86
N GLU A 59 -26.17 -1.12 0.40
CA GLU A 59 -26.30 -2.35 1.18
C GLU A 59 -24.95 -3.01 1.46
N ALA A 60 -24.07 -3.09 0.46
CA ALA A 60 -22.74 -3.66 0.62
C ALA A 60 -21.96 -2.94 1.72
N GLY A 61 -21.91 -1.61 1.69
CA GLY A 61 -21.20 -0.84 2.71
C GLY A 61 -21.86 -0.85 4.08
N ARG A 62 -23.17 -1.13 4.17
CA ARG A 62 -23.86 -1.31 5.46
C ARG A 62 -23.37 -2.54 6.21
N TYR A 63 -23.13 -3.65 5.50
CA TYR A 63 -22.74 -4.93 6.12
C TYR A 63 -21.23 -5.18 6.14
N ALA A 64 -20.47 -4.59 5.21
CA ALA A 64 -19.03 -4.73 5.13
C ALA A 64 -18.27 -3.75 6.06
N ASP A 65 -17.10 -4.18 6.52
CA ASP A 65 -16.12 -3.28 7.14
C ASP A 65 -15.32 -2.51 6.09
N ARG A 66 -15.01 -3.13 4.96
CA ARG A 66 -14.28 -2.51 3.85
C ARG A 66 -14.88 -2.91 2.51
N LEU A 67 -14.84 -1.99 1.56
CA LEU A 67 -15.16 -2.26 0.16
C LEU A 67 -13.90 -2.18 -0.70
N SER A 68 -13.83 -2.96 -1.78
CA SER A 68 -12.77 -2.81 -2.78
C SER A 68 -13.28 -2.76 -4.21
N VAL A 69 -12.79 -1.77 -4.95
CA VAL A 69 -12.96 -1.66 -6.40
C VAL A 69 -11.63 -2.03 -7.03
N ASN A 70 -11.59 -3.04 -7.91
CA ASN A 70 -10.35 -3.38 -8.61
C ASN A 70 -10.09 -2.41 -9.78
N ILE A 71 -8.87 -1.88 -9.85
CA ILE A 71 -8.40 -1.15 -11.03
C ILE A 71 -7.71 -2.06 -12.06
N GLU A 72 -7.23 -3.24 -11.62
CA GLU A 72 -6.52 -4.26 -12.41
C GLU A 72 -5.16 -3.82 -12.93
N LEU A 73 -5.08 -2.75 -13.75
CA LEU A 73 -3.83 -2.30 -14.36
C LEU A 73 -3.53 -0.84 -14.02
N PRO A 74 -2.23 -0.49 -13.95
CA PRO A 74 -1.81 0.84 -13.51
C PRO A 74 -1.98 1.94 -14.57
N THR A 75 -2.10 1.55 -15.85
CA THR A 75 -2.16 2.49 -16.99
C THR A 75 -3.42 2.29 -17.80
N GLU A 76 -3.93 3.37 -18.38
CA GLU A 76 -5.11 3.34 -19.26
C GLU A 76 -4.87 2.52 -20.52
N ALA A 77 -3.69 2.68 -21.14
CA ALA A 77 -3.29 1.89 -22.30
C ALA A 77 -3.27 0.39 -21.98
N GLY A 78 -2.66 -0.01 -20.84
CA GLY A 78 -2.63 -1.40 -20.40
C GLY A 78 -4.04 -1.95 -20.14
N LEU A 79 -4.90 -1.18 -19.47
CA LEU A 79 -6.28 -1.59 -19.22
C LEU A 79 -7.07 -1.79 -20.52
N ALA A 80 -6.98 -0.85 -21.46
CA ALA A 80 -7.66 -0.96 -22.75
C ALA A 80 -7.19 -2.17 -23.56
N GLU A 81 -5.91 -2.52 -23.47
CA GLU A 81 -5.33 -3.65 -24.19
C GLU A 81 -5.72 -5.01 -23.58
N LEU A 82 -5.68 -5.12 -22.26
CA LEU A 82 -5.76 -6.40 -21.53
C LEU A 82 -7.11 -6.65 -20.85
N ALA A 83 -7.91 -5.62 -20.61
CA ALA A 83 -9.23 -5.71 -19.98
C ALA A 83 -10.22 -4.67 -20.58
N PRO A 84 -10.51 -4.75 -21.90
CA PRO A 84 -11.31 -3.74 -22.63
C PRO A 84 -12.76 -3.62 -22.13
N GLU A 85 -13.25 -4.59 -21.35
CA GLU A 85 -14.56 -4.52 -20.70
C GLU A 85 -14.62 -3.56 -19.51
N LYS A 86 -13.47 -3.01 -19.08
CA LYS A 86 -13.34 -2.01 -18.03
C LYS A 86 -12.77 -0.72 -18.60
N THR A 87 -13.24 0.41 -18.07
CA THR A 87 -12.70 1.72 -18.38
C THR A 87 -12.18 2.38 -17.11
N HIS A 88 -11.12 3.18 -17.23
CA HIS A 88 -10.63 3.98 -16.12
C HIS A 88 -11.76 4.85 -15.55
N ALA A 89 -12.49 5.55 -16.42
CA ALA A 89 -13.63 6.39 -16.02
C ALA A 89 -14.64 5.65 -15.12
N GLY A 90 -15.10 4.45 -15.52
CA GLY A 90 -16.07 3.68 -14.73
C GLY A 90 -15.49 3.16 -13.40
N ILE A 91 -14.20 2.82 -13.36
CA ILE A 91 -13.52 2.44 -12.12
C ILE A 91 -13.43 3.63 -11.16
N HIS A 92 -13.01 4.79 -11.68
CA HIS A 92 -12.88 6.04 -10.94
C HIS A 92 -14.24 6.54 -10.41
N GLU A 93 -15.30 6.42 -11.19
CA GLU A 93 -16.67 6.71 -10.78
C GLU A 93 -17.11 5.79 -9.63
N ALA A 94 -16.88 4.48 -9.73
CA ALA A 94 -17.21 3.53 -8.67
C ALA A 94 -16.44 3.81 -7.37
N MET A 95 -15.14 4.12 -7.43
CA MET A 95 -14.36 4.51 -6.26
C MET A 95 -14.83 5.84 -5.66
N GLY A 96 -15.24 6.79 -6.51
CA GLY A 96 -15.83 8.06 -6.10
C GLY A 96 -17.15 7.87 -5.35
N ALA A 97 -18.04 7.01 -5.86
CA ALA A 97 -19.31 6.69 -5.21
C ALA A 97 -19.11 6.02 -3.84
N VAL A 98 -18.12 5.15 -3.70
CA VAL A 98 -17.74 4.55 -2.41
C VAL A 98 -17.18 5.61 -1.47
N LYS A 99 -16.27 6.46 -1.95
CA LYS A 99 -15.68 7.56 -1.16
C LYS A 99 -16.76 8.46 -0.59
N TRP A 100 -17.68 8.92 -1.45
CA TRP A 100 -18.77 9.80 -1.08
C TRP A 100 -19.60 9.23 0.08
N ARG A 101 -20.02 7.97 -0.02
CA ARG A 101 -20.80 7.30 1.03
C ARG A 101 -20.02 7.11 2.33
N ILE A 102 -18.72 6.83 2.26
CA ILE A 102 -17.85 6.76 3.44
C ILE A 102 -17.80 8.14 4.13
N ASP A 103 -17.60 9.20 3.36
CA ASP A 103 -17.51 10.57 3.87
C ASP A 103 -18.84 11.04 4.46
N GLU A 104 -19.96 10.77 3.79
CA GLU A 104 -21.32 11.04 4.28
C GLU A 104 -21.60 10.30 5.60
N ALA A 105 -21.32 9.00 5.66
CA ALA A 105 -21.52 8.21 6.87
C ALA A 105 -20.61 8.67 8.03
N ARG A 106 -19.39 9.13 7.72
CA ARG A 106 -18.48 9.70 8.72
C ARG A 106 -19.03 11.03 9.25
N GLU A 107 -19.51 11.91 8.38
CA GLU A 107 -20.07 13.20 8.76
C GLU A 107 -21.36 13.04 9.57
N ALA A 108 -22.26 12.15 9.17
CA ALA A 108 -23.48 11.82 9.91
C ALA A 108 -23.21 11.27 11.33
N ARG A 109 -21.97 10.82 11.58
CA ARG A 109 -21.48 10.33 12.87
C ARG A 109 -20.65 11.35 13.63
N SER A 110 -20.35 12.51 13.04
CA SER A 110 -19.54 13.55 13.67
C SER A 110 -20.23 14.06 14.95
N PRO A 111 -19.48 14.37 16.03
CA PRO A 111 -20.07 14.90 17.26
C PRO A 111 -20.93 16.14 17.02
N LYS A 112 -20.51 16.99 16.08
CA LYS A 112 -21.20 18.22 15.67
C LYS A 112 -22.58 17.93 15.07
N VAL A 113 -22.66 17.06 14.06
CA VAL A 113 -23.93 16.71 13.41
C VAL A 113 -24.85 15.97 14.38
N ARG A 114 -24.29 15.11 15.24
CA ARG A 114 -25.07 14.41 16.27
C ARG A 114 -25.71 15.36 17.28
N ALA A 115 -25.00 16.41 17.69
CA ALA A 115 -25.51 17.42 18.61
C ALA A 115 -26.64 18.26 17.96
N MET A 116 -26.50 18.62 16.68
CA MET A 116 -27.52 19.39 15.96
C MET A 116 -28.78 18.58 15.63
N ALA A 117 -28.66 17.28 15.36
CA ALA A 117 -29.77 16.44 14.90
C ALA A 117 -30.77 16.04 16.00
N GLY A 118 -30.60 16.51 17.24
CA GLY A 118 -31.51 16.21 18.36
C GLY A 118 -31.68 14.71 18.66
N ARG A 119 -30.76 13.86 18.20
CA ARG A 119 -30.91 12.40 18.29
C ARG A 119 -30.76 11.93 19.74
N PRO A 120 -31.62 11.02 20.22
CA PRO A 120 -31.51 10.47 21.56
C PRO A 120 -30.12 9.89 21.83
N ALA A 121 -29.64 10.07 23.06
CA ALA A 121 -28.39 9.45 23.51
C ALA A 121 -28.46 7.93 23.31
N GLY A 122 -27.59 7.39 22.44
CA GLY A 122 -27.53 5.96 22.11
C GLY A 122 -27.86 5.60 20.66
N VAL A 123 -28.62 6.44 19.93
CA VAL A 123 -28.93 6.18 18.51
C VAL A 123 -27.75 6.59 17.63
N ARG A 124 -26.99 5.60 17.14
CA ARG A 124 -25.86 5.84 16.23
C ARG A 124 -26.36 5.83 14.79
N ALA A 125 -25.94 6.81 13.99
CA ALA A 125 -26.15 6.78 12.55
C ALA A 125 -25.60 5.47 11.95
N PRO A 126 -26.14 4.95 10.84
CA PRO A 126 -25.63 3.74 10.19
C PRO A 126 -24.11 3.80 9.93
N ARG A 127 -23.43 2.64 9.93
CA ARG A 127 -22.05 2.55 9.42
C ARG A 127 -22.11 2.37 7.92
N PHE A 128 -21.09 2.88 7.24
CA PHE A 128 -20.78 2.52 5.87
C PHE A 128 -19.28 2.25 5.78
N ALA A 129 -18.90 1.00 5.48
CA ALA A 129 -17.51 0.56 5.27
C ALA A 129 -16.48 1.27 6.18
N PRO A 130 -16.59 1.15 7.51
CA PRO A 130 -15.79 1.93 8.46
C PRO A 130 -14.27 1.73 8.34
N GLY A 131 -13.86 0.58 7.81
CA GLY A 131 -12.49 0.24 7.45
C GLY A 131 -12.01 0.86 6.14
N GLY A 132 -12.82 1.70 5.50
CA GLY A 132 -12.56 2.47 4.29
C GLY A 132 -12.72 1.66 3.01
N GLN A 133 -12.01 2.08 1.96
CA GLN A 133 -11.95 1.38 0.67
C GLN A 133 -10.53 1.00 0.27
N SER A 134 -10.38 -0.03 -0.54
CA SER A 134 -9.10 -0.46 -1.12
C SER A 134 -9.23 -0.82 -2.60
N THR A 135 -8.10 -1.04 -3.25
CA THR A 135 -8.04 -1.50 -4.63
C THR A 135 -6.92 -2.52 -4.81
N GLN A 136 -6.85 -3.13 -6.00
CA GLN A 136 -5.83 -4.08 -6.39
C GLN A 136 -5.35 -3.80 -7.82
N MET A 137 -4.03 -3.91 -8.00
CA MET A 137 -3.32 -3.83 -9.26
C MET A 137 -2.49 -5.10 -9.48
N ILE A 138 -2.51 -5.59 -10.71
CA ILE A 138 -1.64 -6.64 -11.22
C ILE A 138 -0.36 -5.97 -11.72
N VAL A 139 0.78 -6.51 -11.29
CA VAL A 139 2.11 -5.98 -11.59
C VAL A 139 2.81 -6.92 -12.57
N GLY A 140 3.36 -6.35 -13.64
CA GLY A 140 4.14 -7.11 -14.64
C GLY A 140 3.29 -7.90 -15.63
N ALA A 141 2.01 -7.55 -15.77
CA ALA A 141 1.18 -8.01 -16.88
C ALA A 141 1.35 -7.13 -18.14
N ASP A 142 1.78 -5.87 -17.97
CA ASP A 142 2.04 -4.91 -19.04
C ASP A 142 3.47 -4.32 -18.91
N ALA A 143 3.78 -3.35 -19.78
CA ALA A 143 5.06 -2.65 -19.79
C ALA A 143 5.19 -1.56 -18.70
N ALA A 144 4.24 -1.45 -17.76
CA ALA A 144 4.29 -0.40 -16.76
C ALA A 144 5.50 -0.57 -15.83
N ASN A 145 6.27 0.51 -15.69
CA ASN A 145 7.39 0.56 -14.74
C ASN A 145 6.90 0.89 -13.32
N ASP A 146 7.78 0.69 -12.34
CA ASP A 146 7.40 0.86 -10.93
C ASP A 146 7.06 2.31 -10.58
N ALA A 147 7.70 3.29 -11.23
CA ALA A 147 7.38 4.70 -11.12
C ALA A 147 5.93 5.02 -11.57
N GLN A 148 5.47 4.44 -12.68
CA GLN A 148 4.08 4.58 -13.14
C GLN A 148 3.11 3.95 -12.14
N ILE A 149 3.40 2.74 -11.66
CA ILE A 149 2.57 2.05 -10.66
C ILE A 149 2.45 2.88 -9.36
N LEU A 150 3.56 3.44 -8.87
CA LEU A 150 3.58 4.27 -7.67
C LEU A 150 2.85 5.60 -7.88
N ARG A 151 2.97 6.24 -9.05
CA ARG A 151 2.20 7.45 -9.39
C ARG A 151 0.70 7.17 -9.40
N THR A 152 0.27 6.07 -10.02
CA THR A 152 -1.14 5.66 -9.99
C THR A 152 -1.59 5.41 -8.55
N SER A 153 -0.78 4.71 -7.75
CA SER A 153 -1.09 4.47 -6.33
C SER A 153 -1.25 5.77 -5.54
N ALA A 154 -0.31 6.72 -5.68
CA ALA A 154 -0.33 8.02 -5.01
C ALA A 154 -1.59 8.83 -5.36
N ARG A 155 -1.95 8.89 -6.65
CA ARG A 155 -3.18 9.53 -7.11
C ARG A 155 -4.42 8.89 -6.48
N LEU A 156 -4.52 7.56 -6.51
CA LEU A 156 -5.66 6.85 -5.93
C LEU A 156 -5.81 7.10 -4.42
N TYR A 157 -4.70 7.21 -3.68
CA TYR A 157 -4.76 7.61 -2.27
C TYR A 157 -5.27 9.03 -2.07
N GLY A 158 -4.80 9.98 -2.88
CA GLY A 158 -5.23 11.38 -2.84
C GLY A 158 -6.71 11.54 -3.18
N ASP A 159 -7.10 11.02 -4.34
CA ASP A 159 -8.42 11.26 -4.94
C ASP A 159 -9.53 10.50 -4.20
N TYR A 160 -9.25 9.26 -3.77
CA TYR A 160 -10.28 8.36 -3.20
C TYR A 160 -10.12 8.04 -1.72
N HIS A 161 -9.09 8.60 -1.07
CA HIS A 161 -8.74 8.29 0.32
C HIS A 161 -8.64 6.79 0.59
N LEU A 162 -8.05 6.05 -0.37
CA LEU A 162 -7.88 4.62 -0.23
C LEU A 162 -7.12 4.28 1.06
N ARG A 163 -7.51 3.19 1.70
CA ARG A 163 -6.80 2.66 2.86
C ARG A 163 -5.64 1.76 2.46
N ARG A 164 -5.68 1.19 1.26
CA ARG A 164 -4.63 0.32 0.73
C ARG A 164 -4.80 0.11 -0.77
N VAL A 165 -3.67 0.09 -1.48
CA VAL A 165 -3.50 -0.54 -2.78
C VAL A 165 -2.84 -1.90 -2.55
N TYR A 166 -3.41 -2.95 -3.14
CA TYR A 166 -2.78 -4.28 -3.18
C TYR A 166 -2.07 -4.46 -4.51
N TYR A 167 -0.82 -4.90 -4.46
CA TYR A 167 -0.04 -5.32 -5.62
C TYR A 167 -0.02 -6.84 -5.65
N SER A 168 -0.29 -7.41 -6.80
CA SER A 168 -0.16 -8.85 -7.05
C SER A 168 0.68 -9.06 -8.29
N ALA A 169 1.78 -9.81 -8.18
CA ALA A 169 2.57 -10.20 -9.34
C ALA A 169 1.71 -11.00 -10.34
N PHE A 170 1.84 -10.67 -11.62
CA PHE A 170 1.23 -11.46 -12.69
C PHE A 170 1.76 -12.90 -12.66
N SER A 171 0.86 -13.87 -12.69
CA SER A 171 1.22 -15.28 -12.83
C SER A 171 0.66 -15.78 -14.15
N PRO A 172 1.52 -16.19 -15.10
CA PRO A 172 1.06 -16.83 -16.33
C PRO A 172 0.25 -18.09 -15.99
N ILE A 173 -0.87 -18.28 -16.68
CA ILE A 173 -1.64 -19.52 -16.67
C ILE A 173 -1.46 -20.22 -18.02
N PRO A 174 -1.50 -21.57 -18.08
CA PRO A 174 -1.60 -22.29 -19.34
C PRO A 174 -2.77 -21.76 -20.18
N ASP A 175 -2.58 -21.66 -21.50
CA ASP A 175 -3.57 -21.14 -22.46
C ASP A 175 -3.98 -19.66 -22.28
N ALA A 176 -3.17 -18.85 -21.60
CA ALA A 176 -3.37 -17.42 -21.53
C ALA A 176 -3.29 -16.75 -22.92
N SER A 177 -3.97 -15.60 -23.06
CA SER A 177 -3.87 -14.74 -24.25
C SER A 177 -2.41 -14.47 -24.61
N ARG A 178 -2.08 -14.54 -25.91
CA ARG A 178 -0.73 -14.21 -26.43
C ARG A 178 -0.29 -12.77 -26.12
N ARG A 179 -1.23 -11.90 -25.73
CA ARG A 179 -0.96 -10.51 -25.30
C ARG A 179 -0.33 -10.43 -23.91
N LEU A 180 -0.42 -11.49 -23.11
CA LEU A 180 0.15 -11.52 -21.77
C LEU A 180 1.59 -12.06 -21.78
N PRO A 181 2.46 -11.59 -20.88
CA PRO A 181 3.83 -12.08 -20.77
C PRO A 181 3.88 -13.60 -20.51
N ALA A 182 4.78 -14.31 -21.18
CA ALA A 182 4.95 -15.75 -20.96
C ALA A 182 5.66 -16.07 -19.61
N LYS A 183 6.38 -15.09 -19.05
CA LYS A 183 7.18 -15.25 -17.83
C LYS A 183 6.62 -14.36 -16.73
N ALA A 184 6.50 -14.94 -15.53
CA ALA A 184 6.17 -14.18 -14.32
C ALA A 184 7.26 -13.12 -14.04
N PRO A 185 6.90 -11.94 -13.53
CA PRO A 185 7.87 -10.97 -13.07
C PRO A 185 8.63 -11.51 -11.85
N PRO A 186 9.82 -10.95 -11.52
CA PRO A 186 10.53 -11.34 -10.31
C PRO A 186 9.65 -11.15 -9.08
N LEU A 187 9.50 -12.19 -8.24
CA LEU A 187 8.67 -12.15 -7.01
C LEU A 187 9.02 -10.98 -6.09
N LEU A 188 10.30 -10.58 -6.10
CA LEU A 188 10.80 -9.49 -5.28
C LEU A 188 10.26 -8.11 -5.71
N ARG A 189 9.80 -7.97 -6.96
CA ARG A 189 9.22 -6.72 -7.48
C ARG A 189 7.95 -6.33 -6.73
N GLU A 190 7.04 -7.28 -6.51
CA GLU A 190 5.82 -7.05 -5.70
C GLU A 190 6.17 -6.58 -4.28
N HIS A 191 7.15 -7.25 -3.67
CA HIS A 191 7.61 -6.88 -2.32
C HIS A 191 8.21 -5.48 -2.29
N ARG A 192 8.99 -5.08 -3.31
CA ARG A 192 9.58 -3.74 -3.42
C ARG A 192 8.53 -2.66 -3.60
N LEU A 193 7.49 -2.91 -4.38
CA LEU A 193 6.36 -1.99 -4.52
C LEU A 193 5.63 -1.79 -3.18
N TYR A 194 5.38 -2.85 -2.41
CA TYR A 194 4.82 -2.70 -1.07
C TYR A 194 5.72 -1.88 -0.12
N GLN A 195 7.03 -2.06 -0.20
CA GLN A 195 7.97 -1.26 0.58
C GLN A 195 7.95 0.22 0.16
N ALA A 196 7.90 0.50 -1.14
CA ALA A 196 7.80 1.85 -1.68
C ALA A 196 6.48 2.53 -1.31
N ASP A 197 5.34 1.86 -1.49
CA ASP A 197 4.00 2.30 -1.07
C ASP A 197 3.99 2.70 0.42
N TRP A 198 4.65 1.89 1.25
CA TRP A 198 4.76 2.17 2.68
C TRP A 198 5.53 3.47 2.97
N LEU A 199 6.56 3.77 2.18
CA LEU A 199 7.31 5.03 2.29
C LEU A 199 6.43 6.23 1.91
N LEU A 200 5.68 6.14 0.81
CA LEU A 200 4.75 7.20 0.39
C LEU A 200 3.77 7.53 1.53
N ARG A 201 3.15 6.50 2.10
CA ARG A 201 2.03 6.67 3.04
C ARG A 201 2.42 7.05 4.45
N PHE A 202 3.57 6.59 4.92
CA PHE A 202 3.93 6.69 6.34
C PHE A 202 5.25 7.44 6.59
N TYR A 203 6.07 7.63 5.55
CA TYR A 203 7.37 8.29 5.65
C TYR A 203 7.44 9.60 4.87
N GLN A 204 6.34 10.05 4.27
CA GLN A 204 6.27 11.32 3.52
C GLN A 204 7.30 11.34 2.37
N TYR A 205 7.43 10.20 1.69
CA TYR A 205 8.14 10.17 0.42
C TYR A 205 7.21 10.62 -0.69
N GLU A 206 7.75 11.37 -1.63
CA GLU A 206 7.13 11.61 -2.93
C GLU A 206 7.51 10.49 -3.90
N VAL A 207 6.73 10.31 -4.97
CA VAL A 207 6.98 9.24 -5.94
C VAL A 207 8.30 9.46 -6.65
N GLU A 208 8.59 10.71 -7.02
CA GLU A 208 9.82 11.14 -7.69
C GLU A 208 11.04 10.78 -6.84
N GLU A 209 11.01 11.04 -5.53
CA GLU A 209 12.09 10.64 -4.62
C GLU A 209 12.38 9.13 -4.69
N ILE A 210 11.35 8.29 -4.75
CA ILE A 210 11.52 6.84 -4.80
C ILE A 210 11.95 6.37 -6.19
N ALA A 211 11.29 6.88 -7.23
CA ALA A 211 11.41 6.48 -8.63
C ALA A 211 12.74 6.91 -9.26
N ASP A 212 13.40 7.94 -8.74
CA ASP A 212 14.77 8.34 -9.10
C ASP A 212 15.83 7.27 -8.79
N ALA A 213 15.40 6.05 -8.41
CA ALA A 213 16.28 4.92 -8.21
C ALA A 213 17.03 4.45 -9.44
N ARG A 214 16.35 4.46 -10.57
CA ARG A 214 16.89 3.95 -11.83
C ARG A 214 16.33 4.78 -12.97
N SER A 215 17.14 4.99 -14.00
CA SER A 215 16.75 5.73 -15.21
C SER A 215 15.59 5.08 -15.98
N ASP A 216 15.36 3.78 -15.80
CA ASP A 216 14.23 3.04 -16.38
C ASP A 216 12.92 3.15 -15.57
N GLY A 217 12.95 3.83 -14.42
CA GLY A 217 11.81 3.97 -13.51
C GLY A 217 11.44 2.68 -12.77
N MET A 218 12.32 1.68 -12.76
CA MET A 218 12.16 0.46 -11.96
C MET A 218 12.78 0.63 -10.57
N LEU A 219 12.31 -0.16 -9.60
CA LEU A 219 12.92 -0.21 -8.27
C LEU A 219 14.14 -1.15 -8.25
N ASP A 220 15.10 -0.85 -7.39
CA ASP A 220 16.16 -1.80 -7.04
C ASP A 220 15.56 -3.07 -6.41
N LEU A 221 15.90 -4.23 -6.97
CA LEU A 221 15.42 -5.51 -6.45
C LEU A 221 16.29 -6.03 -5.30
N ASP A 222 17.59 -5.78 -5.30
CA ASP A 222 18.55 -6.26 -4.30
C ASP A 222 18.48 -5.53 -2.96
N ILE A 223 18.12 -4.24 -2.95
CA ILE A 223 18.01 -3.42 -1.73
C ILE A 223 16.63 -2.77 -1.60
N ASP A 224 16.18 -2.49 -0.36
CA ASP A 224 14.89 -1.82 -0.15
C ASP A 224 14.91 -0.35 -0.60
N PRO A 225 13.76 0.21 -1.01
CA PRO A 225 13.69 1.57 -1.57
C PRO A 225 14.22 2.67 -0.65
N LYS A 226 14.11 2.49 0.67
CA LYS A 226 14.60 3.46 1.65
C LYS A 226 16.13 3.50 1.71
N LEU A 227 16.76 2.32 1.70
CA LEU A 227 18.22 2.22 1.61
C LEU A 227 18.71 2.70 0.24
N ALA A 228 18.03 2.32 -0.84
CA ALA A 228 18.36 2.75 -2.19
C ALA A 228 18.38 4.28 -2.29
N TRP A 229 17.35 4.95 -1.78
CA TRP A 229 17.29 6.40 -1.72
C TRP A 229 18.45 6.99 -0.92
N ALA A 230 18.76 6.44 0.25
CA ALA A 230 19.80 6.98 1.11
C ALA A 230 21.20 6.88 0.50
N LEU A 231 21.49 5.78 -0.23
CA LEU A 231 22.76 5.59 -0.92
C LEU A 231 22.96 6.54 -2.10
N ARG A 232 21.87 7.00 -2.73
CA ARG A 232 21.92 7.99 -3.82
C ARG A 232 22.00 9.44 -3.33
N HIS A 233 21.69 9.68 -2.06
CA HIS A 233 21.71 11.01 -1.46
C HIS A 233 22.71 11.08 -0.29
N PRO A 234 23.99 10.73 -0.51
CA PRO A 234 24.99 10.73 0.56
C PRO A 234 25.18 12.13 1.18
N GLU A 235 24.90 13.21 0.44
CA GLU A 235 24.95 14.59 0.91
C GLU A 235 23.94 14.90 2.02
N ARG A 236 22.92 14.06 2.19
CA ARG A 236 21.91 14.18 3.25
C ARG A 236 22.27 13.42 4.53
N PHE A 237 23.42 12.73 4.53
CA PHE A 237 23.89 11.91 5.63
C PHE A 237 25.30 12.34 6.09
N PRO A 238 25.66 12.09 7.35
CA PRO A 238 24.86 11.46 8.40
C PRO A 238 23.82 12.40 9.03
N VAL A 239 22.74 11.82 9.54
CA VAL A 239 21.66 12.57 10.21
C VAL A 239 21.93 12.64 11.72
N ASP A 240 22.07 13.84 12.27
CA ASP A 240 22.13 14.08 13.72
C ASP A 240 20.80 13.71 14.39
N LEU A 241 20.79 12.58 15.13
CA LEU A 241 19.57 12.09 15.77
C LEU A 241 19.09 12.96 16.94
N ASN A 242 19.89 13.88 17.46
CA ASN A 242 19.49 14.81 18.50
C ASN A 242 18.92 16.12 17.93
N ARG A 243 19.26 16.49 16.69
CA ARG A 243 18.89 17.80 16.12
C ARG A 243 17.98 17.71 14.89
N ALA A 244 18.12 16.69 14.06
CA ALA A 244 17.45 16.64 12.76
C ALA A 244 15.91 16.67 12.89
N PRO A 245 15.22 17.31 11.93
CA PRO A 245 13.77 17.32 11.90
C PRO A 245 13.19 15.91 11.64
N LYS A 246 11.90 15.72 11.95
CA LYS A 246 11.22 14.43 11.86
C LYS A 246 11.32 13.83 10.45
N GLU A 247 11.19 14.67 9.45
CA GLU A 247 11.22 14.34 8.03
C GLU A 247 12.56 13.69 7.67
N MET A 248 13.68 14.26 8.14
CA MET A 248 15.01 13.68 7.93
C MET A 248 15.24 12.40 8.73
N LEU A 249 14.72 12.31 9.97
CA LEU A 249 14.76 11.04 10.72
C LEU A 249 14.02 9.92 9.99
N LEU A 250 12.90 10.24 9.34
CA LEU A 250 12.15 9.31 8.52
C LEU A 250 12.93 8.86 7.28
N ARG A 251 14.02 9.52 6.87
CA ARG A 251 14.86 9.07 5.76
C ARG A 251 15.96 8.07 6.17
N VAL A 252 16.32 7.98 7.45
CA VAL A 252 17.38 7.09 7.95
C VAL A 252 17.03 5.60 7.72
N PRO A 253 17.82 4.85 6.93
CA PRO A 253 17.59 3.43 6.69
C PRO A 253 17.52 2.61 7.98
N GLY A 254 16.51 1.75 8.11
CA GLY A 254 16.30 0.94 9.32
C GLY A 254 15.51 1.64 10.44
N LEU A 255 15.38 2.97 10.40
CA LEU A 255 14.60 3.70 11.39
C LEU A 255 13.13 3.76 10.99
N GLY A 256 12.23 3.26 11.86
CA GLY A 256 10.79 3.23 11.61
C GLY A 256 10.01 4.38 12.27
N VAL A 257 8.81 4.69 11.80
CA VAL A 257 7.96 5.80 12.31
C VAL A 257 7.83 5.81 13.83
N ARG A 258 7.57 4.65 14.45
CA ARG A 258 7.45 4.52 15.91
C ARG A 258 8.77 4.86 16.62
N ASN A 259 9.90 4.43 16.06
CA ASN A 259 11.21 4.74 16.62
C ASN A 259 11.59 6.21 16.39
N VAL A 260 11.21 6.82 15.27
CA VAL A 260 11.33 8.28 15.06
C VAL A 260 10.56 9.05 16.15
N GLN A 261 9.31 8.67 16.43
CA GLN A 261 8.52 9.29 17.50
C GLN A 261 9.19 9.14 18.87
N ARG A 262 9.73 7.95 19.18
CA ARG A 262 10.47 7.70 20.42
C ARG A 262 11.73 8.55 20.52
N ILE A 263 12.50 8.68 19.43
CA ILE A 263 13.69 9.55 19.37
C ILE A 263 13.30 10.99 19.69
N ILE A 264 12.31 11.53 18.99
CA ILE A 264 11.85 12.92 19.20
C ILE A 264 11.39 13.14 20.64
N ALA A 265 10.61 12.20 21.19
CA ALA A 265 10.13 12.30 22.56
C ALA A 265 11.27 12.26 23.59
N SER A 266 12.29 11.44 23.33
CA SER A 266 13.42 11.20 24.24
C SER A 266 14.44 12.35 24.25
N ARG A 267 14.54 13.15 23.17
CA ARG A 267 15.39 14.36 23.12
C ARG A 267 15.12 15.34 24.26
N ARG A 268 13.89 15.34 24.80
CA ARG A 268 13.50 16.20 25.94
C ARG A 268 14.14 15.77 27.27
N SER A 269 14.54 14.51 27.38
CA SER A 269 15.14 13.93 28.60
C SER A 269 16.67 13.99 28.59
N GLY A 270 17.28 14.40 27.47
CA GLY A 270 18.73 14.50 27.32
C GLY A 270 19.19 14.15 25.91
N ALA A 271 20.48 14.35 25.66
CA ALA A 271 21.10 13.96 24.40
C ALA A 271 21.19 12.43 24.30
N LEU A 272 20.58 11.88 23.24
CA LEU A 272 20.63 10.48 22.90
C LEU A 272 22.05 10.05 22.54
N ARG A 273 22.44 8.89 23.04
CA ARG A 273 23.70 8.21 22.75
C ARG A 273 23.46 6.87 22.08
N LEU A 274 24.55 6.23 21.64
CA LEU A 274 24.46 4.96 20.90
C LEU A 274 23.72 3.87 21.71
N ALA A 275 23.96 3.81 23.02
CA ALA A 275 23.29 2.88 23.92
C ALA A 275 21.77 3.07 23.96
N ASP A 276 21.27 4.31 23.84
CA ASP A 276 19.83 4.59 23.83
C ASP A 276 19.18 4.11 22.53
N ILE A 277 19.87 4.30 21.40
CA ILE A 277 19.39 3.83 20.10
C ILE A 277 19.35 2.29 20.05
N ALA A 278 20.33 1.60 20.64
CA ALA A 278 20.34 0.14 20.71
C ALA A 278 19.10 -0.43 21.44
N ARG A 279 18.55 0.29 22.44
CA ARG A 279 17.33 -0.12 23.15
C ARG A 279 16.07 -0.04 22.29
N LEU A 280 16.09 0.68 21.15
CA LEU A 280 14.97 0.76 20.22
C LEU A 280 14.75 -0.53 19.41
N ARG A 281 15.66 -1.52 19.52
CA ARG A 281 15.66 -2.77 18.76
C ARG A 281 15.59 -2.54 17.23
N ALA A 282 16.16 -1.42 16.80
CA ALA A 282 16.29 -1.08 15.39
C ALA A 282 17.53 -1.79 14.80
N PRO A 283 17.60 -2.03 13.48
CA PRO A 283 18.71 -2.73 12.85
C PRO A 283 19.97 -1.86 12.85
N MET A 284 20.74 -1.91 13.94
CA MET A 284 21.90 -1.05 14.18
C MET A 284 22.91 -1.10 13.02
N LYS A 285 23.28 -2.30 12.54
CA LYS A 285 24.21 -2.46 11.40
C LYS A 285 23.79 -1.62 10.18
N LYS A 286 22.49 -1.55 9.90
CA LYS A 286 21.95 -0.79 8.77
C LYS A 286 21.88 0.71 9.05
N MET A 287 21.64 1.12 10.30
CA MET A 287 21.48 2.52 10.68
C MET A 287 22.80 3.26 10.88
N LEU A 288 23.80 2.60 11.47
CA LEU A 288 25.05 3.23 11.92
C LEU A 288 25.72 4.10 10.86
N PRO A 289 25.82 3.71 9.57
CA PRO A 289 26.44 4.56 8.55
C PRO A 289 25.74 5.91 8.33
N PHE A 290 24.44 5.98 8.63
CA PHE A 290 23.57 7.10 8.26
C PHE A 290 23.26 8.05 9.43
N ILE A 291 23.80 7.81 10.63
CA ILE A 291 23.42 8.56 11.84
C ILE A 291 24.62 9.16 12.54
N LEU A 292 24.40 10.31 13.18
CA LEU A 292 25.34 10.99 14.04
C LEU A 292 24.77 11.06 15.46
N LEU A 293 25.60 10.76 16.45
CA LEU A 293 25.33 10.88 17.89
C LEU A 293 26.60 11.45 18.57
N PRO A 294 26.51 11.94 19.82
CA PRO A 294 27.66 12.47 20.55
C PRO A 294 28.81 11.48 20.70
N ASP A 295 28.50 10.18 20.74
CA ASP A 295 29.44 9.06 20.91
C ASP A 295 29.56 8.17 19.66
N HIS A 296 29.02 8.60 18.50
CA HIS A 296 29.12 7.85 17.24
C HIS A 296 29.21 8.77 16.02
N HIS A 297 30.28 8.60 15.26
CA HIS A 297 30.56 9.31 14.01
C HIS A 297 30.88 8.30 12.90
N PRO A 298 30.05 8.18 11.84
CA PRO A 298 30.17 7.11 10.84
C PRO A 298 31.23 7.37 9.76
N GLN A 299 32.34 8.03 10.11
CA GLN A 299 33.35 8.51 9.16
C GLN A 299 33.69 7.49 8.06
N ARG A 300 33.94 8.00 6.85
CA ARG A 300 34.38 7.30 5.62
C ARG A 300 33.45 6.25 5.02
N GLN A 301 32.45 5.74 5.76
CA GLN A 301 31.51 4.74 5.22
C GLN A 301 30.58 5.30 4.14
N LEU A 302 30.31 6.61 4.18
CA LEU A 302 29.45 7.30 3.20
C LEU A 302 30.22 7.79 1.97
N ASP A 303 31.56 7.81 2.03
CA ASP A 303 32.41 8.30 0.93
C ASP A 303 32.42 7.33 -0.26
N ASP A 304 32.06 6.06 -0.03
CA ASP A 304 31.89 5.04 -1.06
C ASP A 304 30.50 4.35 -0.92
N PRO A 305 29.45 4.93 -1.51
CA PRO A 305 28.11 4.35 -1.50
C PRO A 305 28.04 2.96 -2.15
N ALA A 306 28.94 2.63 -3.08
CA ALA A 306 28.96 1.33 -3.75
C ALA A 306 29.48 0.24 -2.80
N ALA A 307 30.59 0.50 -2.09
CA ALA A 307 31.07 -0.40 -1.03
C ALA A 307 30.04 -0.53 0.10
N LEU A 308 29.40 0.58 0.49
CA LEU A 308 28.36 0.57 1.51
C LEU A 308 27.14 -0.27 1.09
N ARG A 309 26.72 -0.17 -0.19
CA ARG A 309 25.68 -1.03 -0.78
C ARG A 309 26.06 -2.49 -0.62
N GLN A 310 27.25 -2.88 -1.05
CA GLN A 310 27.71 -4.28 -0.99
C GLN A 310 27.73 -4.83 0.45
N TRP A 311 28.12 -4.01 1.43
CA TRP A 311 28.15 -4.41 2.84
C TRP A 311 26.76 -4.58 3.47
N LEU A 312 25.78 -3.79 3.02
CA LEU A 312 24.41 -3.79 3.52
C LEU A 312 23.48 -4.74 2.77
N THR A 313 23.77 -5.08 1.51
CA THR A 313 23.00 -6.06 0.76
C THR A 313 23.22 -7.45 1.35
N PRO A 314 22.15 -8.18 1.71
CA PRO A 314 22.28 -9.57 2.15
C PRO A 314 22.95 -10.41 1.06
N LYS A 315 23.96 -11.21 1.42
CA LYS A 315 24.52 -12.19 0.48
C LYS A 315 23.40 -13.12 0.02
N PRO A 316 23.30 -13.47 -1.28
CA PRO A 316 22.28 -14.38 -1.76
C PRO A 316 22.39 -15.68 -0.96
N ARG A 317 21.31 -16.02 -0.25
CA ARG A 317 21.15 -17.37 0.29
C ARG A 317 20.83 -18.25 -0.91
N GLN A 318 21.71 -19.18 -1.22
CA GLN A 318 21.41 -20.23 -2.17
C GLN A 318 20.12 -20.89 -1.67
N GLY A 319 19.03 -20.77 -2.44
CA GLY A 319 17.82 -21.51 -2.14
C GLY A 319 18.15 -22.98 -2.28
N ASP A 320 17.87 -23.79 -1.26
CA ASP A 320 17.94 -25.24 -1.42
C ASP A 320 17.09 -25.62 -2.62
N LEU A 321 17.73 -26.18 -3.64
CA LEU A 321 17.08 -26.63 -4.87
C LEU A 321 16.12 -27.82 -4.63
N PHE A 322 15.96 -28.28 -3.38
CA PHE A 322 15.30 -29.53 -3.00
C PHE A 322 14.55 -29.50 -1.65
N ALA A 323 14.11 -28.34 -1.15
CA ALA A 323 13.31 -28.26 0.08
C ALA A 323 11.81 -27.98 -0.18
#